data_AF-A0AAV0ESK0-F1
#
_entry.id   AF-A0AAV0ESK0-F1
#
_cell.length_a   1.000
_cell.length_b   1.000
_cell.length_c   1.000
_cell.angle_alpha   90.00
_cell.angle_beta   90.00
_cell.angle_gamma   90.00
#
_symmetry.space_group_name_H-M   'P 1'
#
loop_
_entity.id
_entity.type
_entity.pdbx_description
1 polymer ?
#
loop_
_entity_poly.entity_id
_entity_poly.type
_entity_poly.pdbx_seq_one_letter_code
_entity_poly.pdbx_strand_id
1 'polypeptide(L)'
;MRLVISTCLAVSLFLKVLLSGSTVAAHAPTWQRHSEGYCAMYGICGKRVDGKMLNCPFGSQSIRPDKLLSSKVQSLCPTITGNVCCAEAQFEILRSQVQQAIPFLVGCPACLRNFLNLFCELSCSPNQSQFINVTSVSKVNKNMTVDGIDFFITDTFGEELFESCKEVKFGTMNTRAIDFIGAGAKNFREWYAFIGRRAALGLPGSPYAINFTSTAPESSGMKAMNVSAYSCGDNSLGCSCGDCPSASACSSSAPPPAVKKESCSIRIGFLKAKCIEVSAAITYIVLVSFFLGWGFLQRRKERSSASRTKSLISAPDTGVIRQINKKKDKNVPTQMFEDAPHISSNVQLSIVQRYLSSFFRVYGTWVARHPLCVLCSSLAIVLVLCLGLLHFKVETRPEK
;
A
#
# COMPACT_ATOMS: atom_id res chain seq x y z
N MET A 1 -25.60 90.23 37.62
CA MET A 1 -25.19 89.81 36.25
C MET A 1 -23.73 89.34 36.13
N ARG A 2 -22.80 89.75 37.02
CA ARG A 2 -21.38 89.31 36.94
C ARG A 2 -21.08 87.93 37.54
N LEU A 3 -21.90 87.43 38.47
CA LEU A 3 -21.67 86.12 39.12
C LEU A 3 -22.07 84.93 38.22
N VAL A 4 -23.11 85.08 37.39
CA VAL A 4 -23.62 84.02 36.50
C VAL A 4 -22.69 83.80 35.29
N ILE A 5 -21.96 84.84 34.87
CA ILE A 5 -21.01 84.74 33.75
C ILE A 5 -19.74 83.97 34.20
N SER A 6 -19.32 84.14 35.46
CA SER A 6 -18.14 83.47 35.99
C SER A 6 -18.35 81.96 36.16
N THR A 7 -19.55 81.53 36.58
CA THR A 7 -19.88 80.10 36.71
C THR A 7 -20.03 79.42 35.34
N CYS A 8 -20.56 80.09 34.32
CA CYS A 8 -20.63 79.55 32.96
C CYS A 8 -19.25 79.39 32.30
N LEU A 9 -18.32 80.33 32.54
CA LEU A 9 -16.94 80.22 32.03
C LEU A 9 -16.16 79.08 32.70
N ALA A 10 -16.35 78.86 34.00
CA ALA A 10 -15.71 77.77 34.73
C ALA A 10 -16.20 76.38 34.26
N VAL A 11 -17.50 76.22 34.01
CA VAL A 11 -18.08 74.96 33.51
C VAL A 11 -17.63 74.67 32.07
N SER A 12 -17.51 75.69 31.22
CA SER A 12 -16.99 75.53 29.85
C SER A 12 -15.50 75.17 29.80
N LEU A 13 -14.69 75.70 30.73
CA LEU A 13 -13.28 75.30 30.85
C LEU A 13 -13.12 73.86 31.36
N PHE A 14 -13.91 73.45 32.37
CA PHE A 14 -13.87 72.07 32.88
C PHE A 14 -14.34 71.04 31.84
N LEU A 15 -15.34 71.38 31.01
CA LEU A 15 -15.80 70.50 29.93
C LEU A 15 -14.77 70.35 28.79
N LYS A 16 -13.96 71.39 28.51
CA LYS A 16 -12.86 71.33 27.54
C LYS A 16 -11.65 70.54 28.03
N VAL A 17 -11.41 70.49 29.34
CA VAL A 17 -10.35 69.67 29.94
C VAL A 17 -10.71 68.17 29.90
N LEU A 18 -11.99 67.82 30.01
CA LEU A 18 -12.48 66.44 29.85
C LEU A 18 -12.53 65.96 28.39
N LEU A 19 -12.66 66.88 27.42
CA LEU A 19 -12.69 66.56 25.98
C LEU A 19 -11.32 66.60 25.30
N SER A 20 -10.28 67.07 25.98
CA SER A 20 -8.88 66.88 25.55
C SER A 20 -8.38 65.51 26.01
N GLY A 21 -9.10 64.45 25.63
CA GLY A 21 -8.55 63.11 25.66
C GLY A 21 -7.37 63.11 24.71
N SER A 22 -6.15 63.17 25.26
CA SER A 22 -4.94 62.92 24.50
C SER A 22 -5.15 61.60 23.78
N THR A 23 -5.29 61.65 22.46
CA THR A 23 -5.04 60.50 21.61
C THR A 23 -3.58 60.16 21.85
N VAL A 24 -3.33 59.30 22.84
CA VAL A 24 -2.13 58.48 22.86
C VAL A 24 -2.25 57.68 21.58
N ALA A 25 -1.69 58.22 20.50
CA ALA A 25 -1.25 57.42 19.38
C ALA A 25 -0.44 56.31 20.04
N ALA A 26 -1.03 55.11 20.06
CA ALA A 26 -0.39 53.92 20.54
C ALA A 26 0.86 53.76 19.68
N HIS A 27 1.96 54.32 20.15
CA HIS A 27 3.26 54.07 19.60
C HIS A 27 3.45 52.57 19.78
N ALA A 28 3.45 51.85 18.65
CA ALA A 28 3.82 50.46 18.62
C ALA A 28 5.10 50.29 19.45
N PRO A 29 5.21 49.23 20.26
CA PRO A 29 6.42 48.97 21.01
C PRO A 29 7.63 49.10 20.07
N THR A 30 8.67 49.81 20.48
CA THR A 30 9.93 50.08 19.76
C THR A 30 10.72 48.83 19.32
N TRP A 31 10.09 47.66 19.35
CA TRP A 31 10.66 46.33 19.13
C TRP A 31 10.31 45.71 17.77
N GLN A 32 9.36 46.29 17.03
CA GLN A 32 8.87 45.73 15.75
C GLN A 32 9.11 46.73 14.61
N ARG A 33 10.23 46.53 13.92
CA ARG A 33 10.56 47.25 12.68
C ARG A 33 10.40 46.29 11.52
N HIS A 34 9.44 46.57 10.64
CA HIS A 34 9.20 45.81 9.43
C HIS A 34 9.85 46.54 8.25
N SER A 35 11.04 46.12 7.86
CA SER A 35 11.77 46.73 6.74
C SER A 35 12.74 45.73 6.09
N GLU A 36 13.16 46.03 4.87
CA GLU A 36 14.21 45.25 4.19
C GLU A 36 15.49 45.21 5.03
N GLY A 37 16.19 44.08 4.99
CA GLY A 37 17.40 43.83 5.76
C GLY A 37 17.19 43.76 7.28
N TYR A 38 15.96 43.54 7.75
CA TYR A 38 15.64 43.46 9.18
C TYR A 38 14.94 42.15 9.54
N CYS A 39 15.24 41.64 10.73
CA CYS A 39 14.77 40.37 11.27
C CYS A 39 13.62 40.58 12.25
N ALA A 40 12.65 39.67 12.26
CA ALA A 40 11.58 39.67 13.27
C ALA A 40 12.06 39.05 14.59
N MET A 41 12.95 38.06 14.50
CA MET A 41 13.50 37.33 15.62
C MET A 41 14.96 36.94 15.33
N TYR A 42 15.82 36.96 16.35
CA TYR A 42 17.23 36.59 16.18
C TYR A 42 17.82 35.94 17.43
N GLY A 43 18.52 34.82 17.27
CA GLY A 43 19.13 34.07 18.36
C GLY A 43 18.16 33.16 19.13
N ILE A 44 18.72 32.38 20.07
CA ILE A 44 17.97 31.45 20.93
C ILE A 44 17.97 32.00 22.37
N CYS A 45 16.78 32.14 22.94
CA CYS A 45 16.61 32.72 24.28
C CYS A 45 16.11 31.71 25.33
N GLY A 46 15.65 30.53 24.92
CA GLY A 46 15.17 29.54 25.87
C GLY A 46 15.00 28.15 25.26
N LYS A 47 14.59 27.22 26.11
CA LYS A 47 14.39 25.81 25.79
C LYS A 47 13.15 25.32 26.52
N ARG A 48 12.23 24.68 25.79
CA ARG A 48 11.06 24.02 26.36
C ARG A 48 11.46 22.77 27.15
N VAL A 49 10.54 22.26 27.98
CA VAL A 49 10.77 21.06 28.80
C VAL A 49 11.08 19.80 27.99
N ASP A 50 10.55 19.70 26.77
CA ASP A 50 10.81 18.63 25.79
C ASP A 50 12.13 18.81 25.02
N GLY A 51 12.87 19.87 25.33
CA GLY A 51 14.16 20.18 24.77
C GLY A 51 14.15 20.98 23.47
N LYS A 52 12.98 21.38 22.96
CA LYS A 52 12.89 22.24 21.78
C LYS A 52 13.36 23.66 22.10
N MET A 53 14.24 24.19 21.27
CA MET A 53 14.83 25.53 21.43
C MET A 53 13.85 26.61 20.95
N LEU A 54 13.87 27.77 21.59
CA LEU A 54 12.96 28.89 21.30
C LEU A 54 13.73 30.16 20.94
N ASN A 55 13.26 30.83 19.89
CA ASN A 55 13.86 32.06 19.39
C ASN A 55 13.63 33.24 20.36
N CYS A 56 14.54 34.20 20.33
CA CYS A 56 14.34 35.48 21.01
C CYS A 56 13.33 36.35 20.24
N PRO A 57 12.42 37.06 20.93
CA PRO A 57 11.38 37.88 20.29
C PRO A 57 11.88 39.24 19.79
N PHE A 58 13.18 39.51 19.91
CA PHE A 58 13.74 40.81 19.56
C PHE A 58 14.23 40.80 18.11
N GLY A 59 13.73 41.75 17.32
CA GLY A 59 14.21 41.98 15.97
C GLY A 59 15.59 42.65 15.94
N SER A 60 16.37 42.35 14.91
CA SER A 60 17.69 42.91 14.69
C SER A 60 17.91 43.21 13.20
N GLN A 61 18.95 43.96 12.86
CA GLN A 61 19.38 44.03 11.46
C GLN A 61 19.90 42.65 11.02
N SER A 62 19.73 42.31 9.74
CA SER A 62 20.31 41.09 9.18
C SER A 62 21.83 41.20 9.17
N ILE A 63 22.50 40.12 9.57
CA ILE A 63 23.94 40.11 9.82
C ILE A 63 24.61 39.32 8.70
N ARG A 64 25.77 39.82 8.24
CA ARG A 64 26.62 39.06 7.33
C ARG A 64 27.25 37.89 8.11
N PRO A 65 26.95 36.63 7.75
CA PRO A 65 27.52 35.48 8.44
C PRO A 65 29.02 35.35 8.15
N ASP A 66 29.73 34.62 9.00
CA ASP A 66 31.11 34.22 8.73
C ASP A 66 31.18 33.23 7.56
N LYS A 67 32.39 32.98 7.04
CA LYS A 67 32.55 32.12 5.83
C LYS A 67 32.01 30.70 6.05
N LEU A 68 32.17 30.15 7.25
CA LEU A 68 31.72 28.80 7.56
C LEU A 68 30.19 28.73 7.62
N LEU A 69 29.52 29.62 8.37
CA LEU A 69 28.06 29.66 8.40
C LEU A 69 27.46 29.98 7.04
N SER A 70 28.06 30.91 6.29
CA SER A 70 27.61 31.24 4.93
C SER A 70 27.60 29.99 4.03
N SER A 71 28.68 29.19 4.05
CA SER A 71 28.75 27.94 3.29
C SER A 71 27.72 26.91 3.75
N LYS A 72 27.52 26.76 5.07
CA LYS A 72 26.50 25.87 5.64
C LYS A 72 25.09 26.28 5.20
N VAL A 73 24.75 27.57 5.31
CA VAL A 73 23.45 28.12 4.89
C VAL A 73 23.24 27.84 3.41
N GLN A 74 24.22 28.11 2.57
CA GLN A 74 24.10 27.94 1.11
C GLN A 74 23.95 26.47 0.69
N SER A 75 24.47 25.52 1.48
CA SER A 75 24.30 24.08 1.23
C SER A 75 22.85 23.60 1.42
N LEU A 76 22.12 24.17 2.38
CA LEU A 76 20.73 23.80 2.68
C LEU A 76 19.73 24.72 1.97
N CYS A 77 20.02 26.02 1.99
CA CYS A 77 19.20 27.14 1.54
C CYS A 77 19.91 27.92 0.42
N PRO A 78 20.03 27.37 -0.80
CA PRO A 78 20.79 27.99 -1.89
C PRO A 78 20.18 29.30 -2.40
N THR A 79 18.90 29.55 -2.12
CA THR A 79 18.21 30.81 -2.48
C THR A 79 18.62 31.99 -1.60
N ILE A 80 19.12 31.72 -0.39
CA ILE A 80 19.54 32.75 0.56
C ILE A 80 21.00 33.09 0.32
N THR A 81 21.26 34.35 -0.05
CA THR A 81 22.61 34.85 -0.30
C THR A 81 22.86 36.14 0.47
N GLY A 82 24.09 36.31 0.96
CA GLY A 82 24.48 37.52 1.69
C GLY A 82 24.13 37.48 3.18
N ASN A 83 23.41 38.50 3.65
CA ASN A 83 23.04 38.63 5.06
C ASN A 83 21.95 37.62 5.44
N VAL A 84 21.90 37.24 6.73
CA VAL A 84 20.94 36.28 7.25
C VAL A 84 20.35 36.72 8.59
N CYS A 85 19.17 36.22 8.90
CA CYS A 85 18.47 36.44 10.18
C CYS A 85 18.57 35.26 11.14
N CYS A 86 19.56 34.39 10.97
CA CYS A 86 19.80 33.25 11.86
C CYS A 86 21.23 33.24 12.39
N ALA A 87 21.37 32.95 13.69
CA ALA A 87 22.65 32.59 14.30
C ALA A 87 23.03 31.14 13.95
N GLU A 88 24.31 30.78 14.10
CA GLU A 88 24.77 29.41 13.81
C GLU A 88 23.96 28.34 14.55
N ALA A 89 23.66 28.56 15.84
CA ALA A 89 22.85 27.64 16.63
C ALA A 89 21.43 27.48 16.06
N GLN A 90 20.80 28.57 15.59
CA GLN A 90 19.47 28.51 14.95
C GLN A 90 19.53 27.73 13.64
N PHE A 91 20.59 27.91 12.84
CA PHE A 91 20.77 27.18 11.59
C PHE A 91 20.96 25.68 11.82
N GLU A 92 21.77 25.26 12.80
CA GLU A 92 21.94 23.83 13.10
C GLU A 92 20.64 23.20 13.62
N ILE A 93 19.84 23.96 14.39
CA ILE A 93 18.49 23.53 14.77
C ILE A 93 17.61 23.33 13.53
N LEU A 94 17.53 24.33 12.65
CA LEU A 94 16.78 24.24 11.38
C LEU A 94 17.19 22.98 10.61
N ARG A 95 18.49 22.80 10.39
CA ARG A 95 19.06 21.66 9.67
C ARG A 95 18.63 20.33 10.30
N SER A 96 18.77 20.18 11.63
CA SER A 96 18.38 18.95 12.33
C SER A 96 16.88 18.64 12.24
N GLN A 97 16.02 19.67 12.20
CA GLN A 97 14.57 19.48 12.09
C GLN A 97 14.16 19.09 10.68
N VAL A 98 14.65 19.80 9.66
CA VAL A 98 14.30 19.48 8.26
C VAL A 98 14.89 18.14 7.82
N GLN A 99 16.05 17.74 8.34
CA GLN A 99 16.69 16.44 8.04
C GLN A 99 15.80 15.24 8.38
N GLN A 100 14.91 15.36 9.37
CA GLN A 100 13.95 14.29 9.71
C GLN A 100 12.85 14.14 8.65
N ALA A 101 12.53 15.20 7.91
CA ALA A 101 11.54 15.20 6.84
C ALA A 101 12.11 14.75 5.49
N ILE A 102 13.42 14.91 5.26
CA ILE A 102 14.08 14.62 3.98
C ILE A 102 13.76 13.20 3.47
N PRO A 103 13.88 12.11 4.25
CA PRO A 103 13.63 10.75 3.75
C PRO A 103 12.23 10.52 3.19
N PHE A 104 11.24 11.33 3.59
CA PHE A 104 9.89 11.27 3.04
C PHE A 104 9.77 11.96 1.68
N LEU A 105 10.61 12.98 1.43
CA LEU A 105 10.51 13.87 0.28
C LEU A 105 11.55 13.61 -0.82
N VAL A 106 12.52 12.72 -0.59
CA VAL A 106 13.60 12.43 -1.56
C VAL A 106 13.11 11.92 -2.92
N GLY A 107 11.89 11.38 -3.02
CA GLY A 107 11.32 10.92 -4.30
C GLY A 107 11.11 12.04 -5.33
N CYS A 108 10.96 13.29 -4.88
CA CYS A 108 10.74 14.45 -5.73
C CYS A 108 11.61 15.65 -5.30
N PRO A 109 12.70 15.94 -6.03
CA PRO A 109 13.60 17.05 -5.72
C PRO A 109 12.93 18.43 -5.69
N ALA A 110 11.95 18.70 -6.56
CA ALA A 110 11.19 19.95 -6.56
C ALA A 110 10.43 20.14 -5.24
N CYS A 111 9.66 19.12 -4.82
CA CYS A 111 8.95 19.12 -3.54
C CYS A 111 9.90 19.35 -2.36
N LEU A 112 10.99 18.59 -2.31
CA LEU A 112 11.99 18.74 -1.26
C LEU A 112 12.57 20.16 -1.23
N ARG A 113 12.89 20.74 -2.39
CA ARG A 113 13.42 22.09 -2.46
C ARG A 113 12.41 23.13 -2.00
N ASN A 114 11.14 23.03 -2.40
CA ASN A 114 10.07 23.94 -1.97
C ASN A 114 9.86 23.87 -0.45
N PHE A 115 9.83 22.66 0.11
CA PHE A 115 9.71 22.43 1.54
C PHE A 115 10.88 23.04 2.31
N LEU A 116 12.12 22.86 1.83
CA LEU A 116 13.29 23.49 2.44
C LEU A 116 13.22 25.02 2.33
N ASN A 117 12.85 25.56 1.17
CA ASN A 117 12.74 27.01 0.96
C ASN A 117 11.76 27.65 1.96
N LEU A 118 10.62 27.02 2.24
CA LEU A 118 9.67 27.51 3.25
C LEU A 118 10.34 27.73 4.63
N PHE A 119 11.06 26.74 5.13
CA PHE A 119 11.71 26.83 6.45
C PHE A 119 13.00 27.66 6.43
N CYS A 120 13.71 27.69 5.30
CA CYS A 120 14.85 28.57 5.07
C CYS A 120 14.42 30.04 5.15
N GLU A 121 13.36 30.42 4.45
CA GLU A 121 12.85 31.79 4.47
C GLU A 121 12.32 32.16 5.86
N LEU A 122 11.60 31.23 6.52
CA LEU A 122 11.11 31.44 7.87
C LEU A 122 12.26 31.74 8.85
N SER A 123 13.36 31.00 8.75
CA SER A 123 14.41 30.99 9.78
C SER A 123 15.55 31.96 9.49
N CYS A 124 15.99 32.09 8.24
CA CYS A 124 17.26 32.71 7.88
C CYS A 124 17.13 33.86 6.86
N SER A 125 15.95 34.14 6.31
CA SER A 125 15.80 35.19 5.29
C SER A 125 16.31 36.56 5.78
N PRO A 126 17.08 37.31 4.98
CA PRO A 126 17.53 38.65 5.36
C PRO A 126 16.40 39.66 5.55
N ASN A 127 15.23 39.40 4.97
CA ASN A 127 14.06 40.26 4.98
C ASN A 127 12.93 39.71 5.86
N GLN A 128 13.25 38.84 6.82
CA GLN A 128 12.29 38.10 7.65
C GLN A 128 11.22 39.02 8.29
N SER A 129 11.57 40.23 8.71
CA SER A 129 10.61 41.17 9.32
C SER A 129 9.51 41.65 8.36
N GLN A 130 9.68 41.54 7.04
CA GLN A 130 8.65 41.97 6.09
C GLN A 130 7.45 41.03 6.08
N PHE A 131 7.67 39.75 6.36
CA PHE A 131 6.63 38.71 6.24
C PHE A 131 6.44 37.90 7.53
N ILE A 132 7.18 38.18 8.61
CA ILE A 132 6.94 37.55 9.91
C ILE A 132 6.63 38.61 10.96
N ASN A 133 5.55 38.40 11.71
CA ASN A 133 5.21 39.17 12.90
C ASN A 133 5.19 38.28 14.14
N VAL A 134 5.81 38.73 15.24
CA VAL A 134 5.77 38.03 16.52
C VAL A 134 4.48 38.42 17.24
N THR A 135 3.55 37.48 17.39
CA THR A 135 2.21 37.73 17.95
C THR A 135 2.14 37.48 19.44
N SER A 136 2.88 36.49 19.94
CA SER A 136 2.91 36.18 21.37
C SER A 136 4.32 35.81 21.84
N VAL A 137 4.59 36.20 23.09
CA VAL A 137 5.87 35.99 23.77
C VAL A 137 5.58 35.34 25.12
N SER A 138 6.35 34.32 25.47
CA SER A 138 6.29 33.64 26.77
C SER A 138 7.60 33.83 27.53
N LYS A 139 7.55 33.67 28.86
CA LYS A 139 8.74 33.77 29.71
C LYS A 139 9.22 32.37 30.10
N VAL A 140 10.41 31.98 29.65
CA VAL A 140 11.02 30.68 29.92
C VAL A 140 12.37 30.90 30.58
N ASN A 141 12.59 30.31 31.76
CA ASN A 141 13.86 30.44 32.51
C ASN A 141 14.34 31.89 32.69
N LYS A 142 13.39 32.80 32.98
CA LYS A 142 13.60 34.26 33.13
C LYS A 142 13.85 35.05 31.83
N ASN A 143 14.01 34.39 30.68
CA ASN A 143 14.15 35.03 29.38
C ASN A 143 12.81 35.11 28.64
N MET A 144 12.64 36.12 27.79
CA MET A 144 11.50 36.22 26.89
C MET A 144 11.77 35.40 25.62
N THR A 145 10.79 34.61 25.19
CA THR A 145 10.88 33.70 24.04
C THR A 145 9.64 33.79 23.18
N VAL A 146 9.81 33.61 21.87
CA VAL A 146 8.68 33.56 20.93
C VAL A 146 7.75 32.37 21.27
N ASP A 147 6.46 32.65 21.40
CA ASP A 147 5.41 31.65 21.65
C ASP A 147 4.43 31.51 20.47
N GLY A 148 4.36 32.55 19.63
CA GLY A 148 3.51 32.58 18.44
C GLY A 148 3.98 33.62 17.42
N ILE A 149 3.81 33.30 16.14
CA ILE A 149 4.09 34.20 15.02
C ILE A 149 2.96 34.13 13.97
N ASP A 150 2.77 35.24 13.26
CA ASP A 150 2.10 35.26 11.96
C ASP A 150 3.16 35.23 10.87
N PHE A 151 2.97 34.36 9.88
CA PHE A 151 3.81 34.26 8.69
C PHE A 151 2.97 34.56 7.46
N PHE A 152 3.23 35.73 6.87
CA PHE A 152 2.59 36.21 5.65
C PHE A 152 3.20 35.56 4.42
N ILE A 153 2.46 34.71 3.73
CA ILE A 153 2.93 33.91 2.61
C ILE A 153 1.88 33.88 1.50
N THR A 154 2.31 33.97 0.24
CA THR A 154 1.35 33.94 -0.88
C THR A 154 0.66 32.58 -0.98
N ASP A 155 -0.65 32.60 -1.27
CA ASP A 155 -1.41 31.37 -1.50
C ASP A 155 -0.87 30.61 -2.73
N THR A 156 -0.29 31.32 -3.71
CA THR A 156 0.34 30.71 -4.89
C THR A 156 1.52 29.81 -4.52
N PHE A 157 2.40 30.26 -3.63
CA PHE A 157 3.52 29.44 -3.17
C PHE A 157 3.03 28.20 -2.41
N GLY A 158 1.99 28.36 -1.58
CA GLY A 158 1.41 27.24 -0.84
C GLY A 158 0.77 26.19 -1.75
N GLU A 159 0.02 26.62 -2.75
CA GLU A 159 -0.58 25.74 -3.75
C GLU A 159 0.49 24.97 -4.52
N GLU A 160 1.52 25.66 -5.06
CA GLU A 160 2.60 25.03 -5.81
C GLU A 160 3.44 24.06 -4.95
N LEU A 161 3.72 24.44 -3.69
CA LEU A 161 4.37 23.56 -2.73
C LEU A 161 3.54 22.29 -2.50
N PHE A 162 2.24 22.41 -2.24
CA PHE A 162 1.35 21.28 -2.04
C PHE A 162 1.27 20.38 -3.28
N GLU A 163 1.02 20.98 -4.45
CA GLU A 163 0.91 20.27 -5.72
C GLU A 163 2.20 19.50 -6.07
N SER A 164 3.37 20.08 -5.76
CA SER A 164 4.65 19.39 -5.96
C SER A 164 4.84 18.16 -5.06
N CYS A 165 4.15 18.11 -3.91
CA CYS A 165 4.38 17.12 -2.86
C CYS A 165 3.27 16.08 -2.67
N LYS A 166 2.03 16.36 -3.13
CA LYS A 166 0.84 15.57 -2.78
C LYS A 166 0.90 14.10 -3.22
N GLU A 167 1.56 13.80 -4.34
CA GLU A 167 1.69 12.43 -4.88
C GLU A 167 3.02 11.75 -4.52
N VAL A 168 3.92 12.47 -3.83
CA VAL A 168 5.26 11.94 -3.51
C VAL A 168 5.12 10.75 -2.58
N LYS A 169 5.81 9.66 -2.90
CA LYS A 169 5.74 8.42 -2.14
C LYS A 169 6.94 8.28 -1.22
N PHE A 170 6.67 7.80 0.00
CA PHE A 170 7.72 7.31 0.86
C PHE A 170 8.17 5.93 0.39
N GLY A 171 9.35 5.86 -0.21
CA GLY A 171 9.81 4.69 -0.98
C GLY A 171 9.80 3.35 -0.25
N THR A 172 9.92 3.33 1.08
CA THR A 172 9.93 2.08 1.86
C THR A 172 8.54 1.50 2.13
N MET A 173 7.50 2.35 2.24
CA MET A 173 6.14 1.94 2.59
C MET A 173 5.13 2.08 1.43
N ASN A 174 5.53 2.72 0.32
CA ASN A 174 4.65 3.04 -0.82
C ASN A 174 3.37 3.82 -0.42
N THR A 175 3.45 4.55 0.69
CA THR A 175 2.44 5.47 1.20
C THR A 175 2.82 6.91 0.84
N ARG A 176 1.86 7.83 0.77
CA ARG A 176 2.16 9.22 0.42
C ARG A 176 2.94 9.89 1.54
N ALA A 177 3.94 10.68 1.18
CA ALA A 177 4.77 11.43 2.12
C ALA A 177 3.94 12.42 2.94
N ILE A 178 2.94 13.04 2.31
CA ILE A 178 2.02 14.01 2.94
C ILE A 178 1.23 13.42 4.12
N ASP A 179 1.05 12.10 4.15
CA ASP A 179 0.38 11.41 5.28
C ASP A 179 1.23 11.52 6.57
N PHE A 180 2.55 11.63 6.45
CA PHE A 180 3.48 11.78 7.58
C PHE A 180 3.81 13.23 7.88
N ILE A 181 4.12 14.03 6.86
CA ILE A 181 4.60 15.41 7.03
C ILE A 181 3.48 16.46 7.02
N GLY A 182 2.25 16.04 6.69
CA GLY A 182 1.07 16.90 6.60
C GLY A 182 -0.16 16.31 7.27
N ALA A 183 -0.04 15.20 8.01
CA ALA A 183 -1.15 14.45 8.60
C ALA A 183 -2.30 14.15 7.60
N GLY A 184 -1.95 13.86 6.34
CA GLY A 184 -2.92 13.53 5.30
C GLY A 184 -3.71 14.74 4.78
N ALA A 185 -3.14 15.94 4.88
CA ALA A 185 -3.71 17.18 4.34
C ALA A 185 -4.15 17.02 2.88
N LYS A 186 -5.36 17.50 2.56
CA LYS A 186 -5.95 17.44 1.21
C LYS A 186 -5.71 18.69 0.37
N ASN A 187 -5.25 19.76 1.01
CA ASN A 187 -4.95 21.04 0.39
C ASN A 187 -3.83 21.75 1.17
N PHE A 188 -3.24 22.79 0.58
CA PHE A 188 -2.14 23.51 1.20
C PHE A 188 -2.52 24.18 2.53
N ARG A 189 -3.77 24.62 2.71
CA ARG A 189 -4.23 25.29 3.94
C ARG A 189 -4.25 24.32 5.13
N GLU A 190 -4.76 23.11 4.92
CA GLU A 190 -4.69 22.02 5.90
C GLU A 190 -3.24 21.66 6.23
N TRP A 191 -2.37 21.62 5.22
CA TRP A 191 -0.95 21.32 5.44
C TRP A 191 -0.27 22.41 6.29
N TYR A 192 -0.50 23.69 5.97
CA TYR A 192 -0.03 24.84 6.74
C TYR A 192 -0.55 24.82 8.18
N ALA A 193 -1.83 24.52 8.38
CA ALA A 193 -2.39 24.37 9.71
C ALA A 193 -1.69 23.26 10.51
N PHE A 194 -1.32 22.15 9.86
CA PHE A 194 -0.59 21.06 10.51
C PHE A 194 0.84 21.46 10.90
N ILE A 195 1.64 21.96 9.94
CA ILE A 195 3.05 22.32 10.22
C ILE A 195 3.18 23.54 11.14
N GLY A 196 2.19 24.43 11.12
CA GLY A 196 2.15 25.63 11.97
C GLY A 196 1.61 25.39 13.37
N ARG A 197 0.98 24.25 13.62
CA ARG A 197 0.50 23.90 14.96
C ARG A 197 1.68 23.73 15.90
N ARG A 198 1.59 24.37 17.07
CA ARG A 198 2.52 24.14 18.18
C ARG A 198 2.47 22.66 18.59
N ALA A 199 3.60 21.98 18.52
CA ALA A 199 3.72 20.59 18.89
C ALA A 199 3.48 20.40 20.40
N ALA A 200 2.75 19.33 20.74
CA ALA A 200 2.62 18.85 22.11
C ALA A 200 3.98 18.33 22.62
N LEU A 201 4.09 18.14 23.94
CA LEU A 201 5.33 17.70 24.57
C LEU A 201 5.77 16.34 24.00
N GLY A 202 7.03 16.26 23.57
CA GLY A 202 7.64 15.04 23.03
C GLY A 202 7.23 14.67 21.59
N LEU A 203 6.36 15.44 20.94
CA LEU A 203 5.98 15.21 19.54
C LEU A 203 6.85 16.02 18.55
N PRO A 204 7.11 15.49 17.34
CA PRO A 204 7.73 16.26 16.27
C PRO A 204 6.82 17.43 15.84
N GLY A 205 7.43 18.48 15.29
CA GLY A 205 6.73 19.68 14.83
C GLY A 205 7.17 20.97 15.53
N SER A 206 6.47 22.07 15.23
CA SER A 206 6.89 23.42 15.58
C SER A 206 6.95 23.65 17.10
N PRO A 207 8.01 24.31 17.62
CA PRO A 207 8.14 24.60 19.05
C PRO A 207 7.19 25.70 19.55
N TYR A 208 6.69 26.56 18.66
CA TYR A 208 5.75 27.64 18.92
C TYR A 208 4.65 27.66 17.83
N ALA A 209 3.59 28.44 18.01
CA ALA A 209 2.52 28.51 17.02
C ALA A 209 2.93 29.36 15.81
N ILE A 210 2.66 28.89 14.59
CA ILE A 210 2.89 29.62 13.34
C ILE A 210 1.56 29.69 12.62
N ASN A 211 1.06 30.89 12.43
CA ASN A 211 -0.17 31.15 11.71
C ASN A 211 0.16 31.62 10.29
N PHE A 212 -0.14 30.80 9.28
CA PHE A 212 0.10 31.14 7.88
C PHE A 212 -1.09 31.91 7.31
N THR A 213 -0.83 33.08 6.75
CA THR A 213 -1.86 33.96 6.17
C THR A 213 -1.36 34.62 4.90
N SER A 214 -2.23 34.85 3.92
CA SER A 214 -1.85 35.54 2.68
C SER A 214 -2.03 37.06 2.74
N THR A 215 -2.75 37.56 3.74
CA THR A 215 -3.06 38.99 3.87
C THR A 215 -2.17 39.64 4.93
N ALA A 216 -1.22 40.47 4.48
CA ALA A 216 -0.42 41.32 5.35
C ALA A 216 -1.14 42.64 5.68
N PRO A 217 -1.03 43.18 6.90
CA PRO A 217 -1.64 44.46 7.24
C PRO A 217 -0.95 45.61 6.49
N GLU A 218 -1.66 46.28 5.57
CA GLU A 218 -1.11 47.37 4.75
C GLU A 218 -0.51 48.52 5.58
N SER A 219 -1.08 48.78 6.76
CA SER A 219 -0.64 49.83 7.69
C SER A 219 0.74 49.59 8.31
N SER A 220 1.27 48.37 8.23
CA SER A 220 2.52 47.95 8.91
C SER A 220 3.75 47.94 8.01
N GLY A 221 3.58 48.17 6.69
CA GLY A 221 4.67 48.04 5.71
C GLY A 221 5.11 46.59 5.45
N MET A 222 4.41 45.62 6.03
CA MET A 222 4.63 44.19 5.80
C MET A 222 4.10 43.75 4.43
N LYS A 223 4.71 42.70 3.89
CA LYS A 223 4.37 42.10 2.60
C LYS A 223 4.39 40.58 2.73
N ALA A 224 3.55 39.89 1.98
CA ALA A 224 3.64 38.44 1.91
C ALA A 224 4.94 38.01 1.24
N MET A 225 5.53 36.92 1.73
CA MET A 225 6.69 36.29 1.11
C MET A 225 6.33 35.87 -0.32
N ASN A 226 7.06 36.41 -1.29
CA ASN A 226 6.86 36.15 -2.71
C ASN A 226 8.11 35.48 -3.31
N VAL A 227 8.28 34.21 -2.97
CA VAL A 227 9.31 33.34 -3.55
C VAL A 227 8.62 32.38 -4.51
N SER A 228 9.23 32.07 -5.64
CA SER A 228 8.70 31.09 -6.60
C SER A 228 8.93 29.66 -6.09
N ALA A 229 7.94 28.78 -6.25
CA ALA A 229 8.15 27.36 -6.04
C ALA A 229 8.54 26.66 -7.35
N TYR A 230 9.22 25.53 -7.23
CA TYR A 230 9.62 24.69 -8.34
C TYR A 230 8.50 23.71 -8.68
N SER A 231 8.15 23.62 -9.96
CA SER A 231 7.19 22.63 -10.45
C SER A 231 7.84 21.25 -10.63
N CYS A 232 7.03 20.19 -10.61
CA CYS A 232 7.53 18.82 -10.87
C CYS A 232 8.16 18.63 -12.26
N GLY A 233 7.74 19.45 -13.23
CA GLY A 233 8.20 19.40 -14.62
C GLY A 233 9.45 20.23 -14.88
N ASP A 234 9.99 20.90 -13.87
CA ASP A 234 11.22 21.68 -13.99
C ASP A 234 12.40 20.77 -14.36
N ASN A 235 13.15 21.10 -15.41
CA ASN A 235 14.27 20.28 -15.87
C ASN A 235 15.42 20.20 -14.86
N SER A 236 15.56 21.19 -13.97
CA SER A 236 16.64 21.23 -12.97
C SER A 236 16.34 20.38 -11.73
N LEU A 237 15.06 20.26 -11.37
CA LEU A 237 14.57 19.59 -10.16
C LEU A 237 13.43 18.61 -10.48
N GLY A 238 13.53 17.95 -11.63
CA GLY A 238 12.48 17.07 -12.15
C GLY A 238 12.20 15.90 -11.21
N CYS A 239 10.91 15.56 -11.09
CA CYS A 239 10.46 14.45 -10.25
C CYS A 239 10.21 13.17 -11.07
N SER A 240 10.24 12.03 -10.38
CA SER A 240 9.86 10.75 -10.98
C SER A 240 8.37 10.73 -11.28
N CYS A 241 7.96 10.07 -12.38
CA CYS A 241 6.55 9.99 -12.77
C CYS A 241 5.65 9.34 -11.71
N GLY A 242 6.19 8.39 -10.95
CA GLY A 242 5.46 7.74 -9.86
C GLY A 242 5.22 8.60 -8.63
N ASP A 243 6.00 9.69 -8.47
CA ASP A 243 5.94 10.65 -7.36
C ASP A 243 5.26 11.96 -7.76
N CYS A 244 5.19 12.27 -9.05
CA CYS A 244 4.42 13.40 -9.57
C CYS A 244 3.93 13.14 -11.01
N PRO A 245 2.61 13.02 -11.24
CA PRO A 245 2.05 12.80 -12.58
C PRO A 245 2.31 13.93 -13.57
N SER A 246 2.51 15.15 -13.06
CA SER A 246 2.82 16.35 -13.85
C SER A 246 4.31 16.44 -14.23
N ALA A 247 5.12 15.44 -13.88
CA ALA A 247 6.52 15.40 -14.26
C ALA A 247 6.66 15.25 -15.79
N SER A 248 7.67 15.91 -16.37
CA SER A 248 7.96 15.86 -17.81
C SER A 248 8.21 14.44 -18.33
N ALA A 249 8.72 13.54 -17.46
CA ALA A 249 8.94 12.13 -17.76
C ALA A 249 7.64 11.33 -18.01
N CYS A 250 6.48 11.80 -17.56
CA CYS A 250 5.20 11.10 -17.74
C CYS A 250 4.56 11.27 -19.13
N SER A 251 4.97 12.27 -19.91
CA SER A 251 4.36 12.61 -21.20
C SER A 251 4.61 11.58 -22.32
N SER A 252 5.19 10.43 -22.01
CA SER A 252 5.57 9.38 -22.96
C SER A 252 5.02 8.00 -22.58
N SER A 253 3.70 7.86 -22.51
CA SER A 253 3.09 6.54 -22.72
C SER A 253 1.62 6.68 -23.11
N ALA A 254 1.35 6.60 -24.41
CA ALA A 254 0.11 5.94 -24.81
C ALA A 254 0.12 4.57 -24.12
N PRO A 255 -0.90 4.20 -23.34
CA PRO A 255 -0.91 2.92 -22.65
C PRO A 255 -0.67 1.82 -23.68
N PRO A 256 0.26 0.87 -23.44
CA PRO A 256 0.47 -0.24 -24.35
C PRO A 256 -0.88 -0.89 -24.60
N PRO A 257 -1.26 -1.17 -25.87
CA PRO A 257 -2.56 -1.76 -26.17
C PRO A 257 -2.70 -2.99 -25.30
N ALA A 258 -3.76 -3.01 -24.49
CA ALA A 258 -4.01 -4.08 -23.53
C ALA A 258 -3.90 -5.41 -24.28
N VAL A 259 -2.81 -6.15 -24.05
CA VAL A 259 -2.67 -7.50 -24.55
C VAL A 259 -3.64 -8.33 -23.74
N LYS A 260 -4.89 -8.38 -24.22
CA LYS A 260 -5.87 -9.37 -23.78
C LYS A 260 -5.18 -10.70 -24.04
N LYS A 261 -4.72 -11.37 -22.98
CA LYS A 261 -4.36 -12.79 -23.07
C LYS A 261 -5.61 -13.50 -23.56
N GLU A 262 -5.70 -13.74 -24.87
CA GLU A 262 -6.83 -14.44 -25.45
C GLU A 262 -6.82 -15.86 -24.88
N SER A 263 -7.78 -16.15 -24.00
CA SER A 263 -8.04 -17.51 -23.54
C SER A 263 -8.22 -18.41 -24.77
N CYS A 264 -7.53 -19.56 -24.77
CA CYS A 264 -7.58 -20.64 -25.78
C CYS A 264 -8.88 -20.60 -26.61
N SER A 265 -8.76 -20.13 -27.86
CA SER A 265 -9.84 -20.12 -28.84
C SER A 265 -9.48 -21.05 -29.99
N ILE A 266 -10.36 -22.01 -30.29
CA ILE A 266 -10.18 -22.92 -31.41
C ILE A 266 -11.09 -22.43 -32.52
N ARG A 267 -10.51 -22.29 -33.72
CA ARG A 267 -11.24 -21.92 -34.93
C ARG A 267 -11.60 -23.19 -35.68
N ILE A 268 -12.88 -23.58 -35.64
CA ILE A 268 -13.41 -24.69 -36.43
C ILE A 268 -14.20 -24.05 -37.58
N GLY A 269 -13.56 -23.89 -38.74
CA GLY A 269 -14.13 -23.23 -39.91
C GLY A 269 -14.45 -21.74 -39.67
N PHE A 270 -15.74 -21.37 -39.78
CA PHE A 270 -16.22 -20.00 -39.61
C PHE A 270 -16.55 -19.62 -38.16
N LEU A 271 -16.56 -20.58 -37.23
CA LEU A 271 -16.91 -20.33 -35.83
C LEU A 271 -15.65 -20.25 -34.97
N LYS A 272 -15.53 -19.14 -34.22
CA LYS A 272 -14.57 -19.02 -33.11
C LYS A 272 -15.28 -19.50 -31.85
N ALA A 273 -14.88 -20.66 -31.33
CA ALA A 273 -15.41 -21.19 -30.08
C ALA A 273 -14.32 -21.19 -29.01
N LYS A 274 -14.71 -20.95 -27.75
CA LYS A 274 -13.77 -21.05 -26.63
C LYS A 274 -13.49 -22.54 -26.35
N CYS A 275 -12.24 -22.89 -26.00
CA CYS A 275 -11.85 -24.27 -25.70
C CYS A 275 -12.76 -24.92 -24.63
N ILE A 276 -13.27 -24.14 -23.68
CA ILE A 276 -14.20 -24.57 -22.64
C ILE A 276 -15.52 -25.08 -23.25
N GLU A 277 -16.08 -24.36 -24.22
CA GLU A 277 -17.37 -24.72 -24.85
C GLU A 277 -17.23 -26.01 -25.66
N VAL A 278 -16.11 -26.18 -26.37
CA VAL A 278 -15.80 -27.41 -27.12
C VAL A 278 -15.61 -28.59 -26.16
N SER A 279 -14.86 -28.41 -25.08
CA SER A 279 -14.64 -29.47 -24.07
C SER A 279 -15.93 -29.91 -23.39
N ALA A 280 -16.83 -28.98 -23.08
CA ALA A 280 -18.13 -29.26 -22.48
C ALA A 280 -19.03 -30.03 -23.47
N ALA A 281 -19.05 -29.63 -24.74
CA ALA A 281 -19.82 -30.31 -25.78
C ALA A 281 -19.37 -31.76 -26.00
N ILE A 282 -18.05 -32.01 -26.09
CA ILE A 282 -17.51 -33.36 -26.24
C ILE A 282 -17.90 -34.23 -25.04
N THR A 283 -17.73 -33.71 -23.83
CA THR A 283 -18.08 -34.45 -22.60
C THR A 283 -19.57 -34.81 -22.57
N TYR A 284 -20.44 -33.88 -22.95
CA TYR A 284 -21.88 -34.12 -23.03
C TYR A 284 -22.23 -35.22 -24.05
N ILE A 285 -21.63 -35.20 -25.24
CA ILE A 285 -21.86 -36.22 -26.28
C ILE A 285 -21.44 -37.61 -25.80
N VAL A 286 -20.30 -37.73 -25.13
CA VAL A 286 -19.81 -39.00 -24.57
C VAL A 286 -20.77 -39.53 -23.51
N LEU A 287 -21.24 -38.68 -22.59
CA LEU A 287 -22.18 -39.07 -21.55
C LEU A 287 -23.51 -39.54 -22.12
N VAL A 288 -24.09 -38.79 -23.06
CA VAL A 288 -25.36 -39.17 -23.70
C VAL A 288 -25.21 -40.49 -24.45
N SER A 289 -24.10 -40.69 -25.18
CA SER A 289 -23.83 -41.94 -25.89
C SER A 289 -23.69 -43.12 -24.94
N PHE A 290 -23.05 -42.92 -23.77
CA PHE A 290 -22.97 -43.93 -22.73
C PHE A 290 -24.35 -44.29 -22.15
N PHE A 291 -25.18 -43.30 -21.82
CA PHE A 291 -26.54 -43.55 -21.32
C PHE A 291 -27.44 -44.22 -22.34
N LEU A 292 -27.39 -43.80 -23.60
CA LEU A 292 -28.15 -44.43 -24.68
C LEU A 292 -27.65 -45.85 -24.98
N GLY A 293 -26.33 -46.06 -25.01
CA GLY A 293 -25.72 -47.37 -25.19
C GLY A 293 -26.09 -48.33 -24.04
N TRP A 294 -25.98 -47.86 -22.81
CA TRP A 294 -26.38 -48.61 -21.62
C TRP A 294 -27.88 -48.96 -21.64
N GLY A 295 -28.74 -47.98 -21.96
CA GLY A 295 -30.18 -48.19 -22.09
C GLY A 295 -30.54 -49.18 -23.21
N PHE A 296 -29.83 -49.15 -24.35
CA PHE A 296 -30.05 -50.08 -25.45
C PHE A 296 -29.59 -51.50 -25.09
N LEU A 297 -28.48 -51.65 -24.39
CA LEU A 297 -27.98 -52.94 -23.89
C LEU A 297 -28.90 -53.53 -22.82
N GLN A 298 -29.43 -52.71 -21.91
CA GLN A 298 -30.42 -53.15 -20.93
C GLN A 298 -31.73 -53.59 -21.59
N ARG A 299 -32.25 -52.81 -22.55
CA ARG A 299 -33.43 -53.22 -23.35
C ARG A 299 -33.17 -54.51 -24.13
N ARG A 300 -31.98 -54.70 -24.68
CA ARG A 300 -31.61 -55.95 -25.38
C ARG A 300 -31.52 -57.13 -24.41
N LYS A 301 -31.04 -56.91 -23.18
CA LYS A 301 -31.01 -57.92 -22.11
C LYS A 301 -32.42 -58.29 -21.64
N GLU A 302 -33.33 -57.33 -21.47
CA GLU A 302 -34.73 -57.60 -21.15
C GLU A 302 -35.43 -58.33 -22.30
N ARG A 303 -35.23 -57.90 -23.55
CA ARG A 303 -35.82 -58.58 -24.74
C ARG A 303 -35.26 -59.98 -24.95
N SER A 304 -34.00 -60.22 -24.59
CA SER A 304 -33.37 -61.55 -24.55
C SER A 304 -33.83 -62.42 -23.36
N SER A 305 -34.25 -61.81 -22.26
CA SER A 305 -34.85 -62.54 -21.13
C SER A 305 -36.31 -62.91 -21.40
N ALA A 306 -37.04 -62.05 -22.12
CA ALA A 306 -38.42 -62.30 -22.55
C ALA A 306 -38.52 -63.40 -23.63
N SER A 307 -37.47 -63.62 -24.43
CA SER A 307 -37.43 -64.72 -25.41
C SER A 307 -37.08 -66.09 -24.81
N ARG A 308 -36.70 -66.18 -23.52
CA ARG A 308 -36.36 -67.46 -22.86
C ARG A 308 -37.53 -68.12 -22.11
N THR A 309 -38.71 -67.50 -22.05
CA THR A 309 -39.90 -68.02 -21.34
C THR A 309 -41.04 -68.44 -22.29
N LYS A 310 -40.72 -68.88 -23.51
CA LYS A 310 -41.69 -69.52 -24.41
C LYS A 310 -41.04 -70.66 -25.19
N SER A 311 -40.98 -71.85 -24.57
CA SER A 311 -41.04 -73.12 -25.29
C SER A 311 -41.32 -74.28 -24.33
N LEU A 312 -42.35 -75.05 -24.67
CA LEU A 312 -42.69 -76.41 -24.22
C LEU A 312 -43.32 -76.61 -22.83
N ILE A 313 -44.65 -76.54 -22.76
CA ILE A 313 -45.48 -77.58 -22.12
C ILE A 313 -46.70 -77.89 -23.00
N SER A 314 -46.86 -79.19 -23.26
CA SER A 314 -47.75 -79.91 -24.15
C SER A 314 -49.15 -80.16 -23.58
N ALA A 315 -50.12 -80.50 -24.43
CA ALA A 315 -51.39 -81.14 -24.07
C ALA A 315 -51.42 -82.61 -24.57
N PRO A 316 -52.39 -83.47 -24.17
CA PRO A 316 -52.92 -83.72 -22.82
C PRO A 316 -52.90 -85.23 -22.43
N ASP A 317 -53.28 -85.49 -21.17
CA ASP A 317 -53.89 -86.72 -20.58
C ASP A 317 -53.20 -88.09 -20.66
N THR A 318 -52.82 -88.69 -19.51
CA THR A 318 -53.68 -89.60 -18.70
C THR A 318 -52.87 -90.21 -17.53
N GLY A 319 -53.46 -90.26 -16.32
CA GLY A 319 -53.38 -91.44 -15.46
C GLY A 319 -52.46 -91.50 -14.22
N VAL A 320 -53.09 -91.38 -13.04
CA VAL A 320 -52.93 -92.24 -11.84
C VAL A 320 -51.87 -91.93 -10.74
N ILE A 321 -52.37 -91.32 -9.64
CA ILE A 321 -52.26 -91.66 -8.19
C ILE A 321 -50.87 -91.93 -7.56
N ARG A 322 -50.43 -91.11 -6.57
CA ARG A 322 -50.63 -91.32 -5.09
C ARG A 322 -49.84 -90.32 -4.22
N GLN A 323 -50.52 -89.79 -3.20
CA GLN A 323 -49.97 -89.03 -2.07
C GLN A 323 -48.96 -89.85 -1.23
N ILE A 324 -48.11 -89.18 -0.43
CA ILE A 324 -48.16 -89.20 1.05
C ILE A 324 -47.12 -88.21 1.65
N ASN A 325 -47.62 -87.33 2.52
CA ASN A 325 -46.87 -86.54 3.50
C ASN A 325 -46.09 -87.44 4.48
N LYS A 326 -44.87 -87.07 4.89
CA LYS A 326 -44.56 -87.06 6.34
C LYS A 326 -43.34 -86.23 6.74
N LYS A 327 -43.62 -85.48 7.80
CA LYS A 327 -42.85 -84.54 8.62
C LYS A 327 -41.84 -85.26 9.53
N LYS A 328 -40.96 -84.44 10.15
CA LYS A 328 -40.25 -84.64 11.45
C LYS A 328 -39.00 -85.52 11.43
N ASP A 329 -37.93 -85.29 12.21
CA ASP A 329 -37.45 -84.21 13.11
C ASP A 329 -36.09 -84.69 13.71
N LYS A 330 -35.28 -83.76 14.25
CA LYS A 330 -34.29 -83.92 15.36
C LYS A 330 -32.81 -84.35 15.12
N ASN A 331 -31.92 -83.34 15.22
CA ASN A 331 -30.86 -83.07 16.23
C ASN A 331 -29.60 -83.98 16.46
N VAL A 332 -28.37 -83.42 16.18
CA VAL A 332 -27.16 -83.16 17.05
C VAL A 332 -26.37 -84.38 17.67
N PRO A 333 -25.03 -84.39 17.96
CA PRO A 333 -23.79 -83.76 17.40
C PRO A 333 -22.43 -84.60 17.45
N THR A 334 -21.31 -83.98 17.01
CA THR A 334 -19.88 -84.11 17.44
C THR A 334 -18.99 -85.32 17.04
N GLN A 335 -17.87 -85.09 16.31
CA GLN A 335 -16.45 -85.36 16.70
C GLN A 335 -15.43 -85.22 15.53
N MET A 336 -14.15 -85.20 15.89
CA MET A 336 -12.97 -84.55 15.29
C MET A 336 -12.01 -85.58 14.61
N PHE A 337 -11.04 -85.06 13.83
CA PHE A 337 -9.82 -85.66 13.23
C PHE A 337 -9.83 -86.18 11.77
N GLU A 338 -9.19 -85.37 10.89
CA GLU A 338 -8.09 -85.69 9.96
C GLU A 338 -8.10 -87.03 9.19
N ASP A 339 -8.50 -87.04 7.91
CA ASP A 339 -7.60 -86.92 6.74
C ASP A 339 -8.37 -87.07 5.40
N ALA A 340 -7.90 -86.37 4.36
CA ALA A 340 -8.29 -86.43 2.93
C ALA A 340 -9.65 -85.79 2.49
N PRO A 341 -9.87 -85.56 1.19
CA PRO A 341 -9.12 -84.76 0.21
C PRO A 341 -9.98 -83.60 -0.36
N HIS A 342 -9.34 -82.62 -1.01
CA HIS A 342 -9.91 -81.61 -1.92
C HIS A 342 -11.45 -81.60 -2.10
N ILE A 343 -12.16 -80.84 -1.27
CA ILE A 343 -13.50 -80.35 -1.64
C ILE A 343 -13.28 -79.14 -2.54
N SER A 344 -13.32 -79.40 -3.85
CA SER A 344 -13.56 -78.38 -4.85
C SER A 344 -14.95 -77.80 -4.61
N SER A 345 -15.02 -76.77 -3.78
CA SER A 345 -16.16 -75.87 -3.79
C SER A 345 -16.25 -75.31 -5.22
N ASN A 346 -17.23 -75.80 -5.99
CA ASN A 346 -17.66 -75.23 -7.25
C ASN A 346 -18.26 -73.83 -6.98
N VAL A 347 -17.40 -72.90 -6.59
CA VAL A 347 -17.63 -71.48 -6.77
C VAL A 347 -17.43 -71.26 -8.26
N GLN A 348 -18.49 -70.83 -8.93
CA GLN A 348 -18.52 -70.58 -10.36
C GLN A 348 -17.58 -69.39 -10.69
N LEU A 349 -16.29 -69.69 -10.78
CA LEU A 349 -15.24 -68.73 -11.06
C LEU A 349 -15.40 -68.25 -12.51
N SER A 350 -15.44 -66.94 -12.72
CA SER A 350 -15.51 -66.33 -14.04
C SER A 350 -14.40 -66.86 -14.96
N ILE A 351 -14.67 -66.96 -16.27
CA ILE A 351 -13.72 -67.48 -17.27
C ILE A 351 -12.36 -66.77 -17.16
N VAL A 352 -12.40 -65.46 -16.90
CA VAL A 352 -11.22 -64.61 -16.68
C VAL A 352 -10.40 -65.08 -15.47
N GLN A 353 -11.05 -65.41 -14.36
CA GLN A 353 -10.37 -65.86 -13.15
C GLN A 353 -9.74 -67.26 -13.30
N ARG A 354 -10.40 -68.16 -14.05
CA ARG A 354 -9.82 -69.48 -14.39
C ARG A 354 -8.61 -69.35 -15.32
N TYR A 355 -8.66 -68.44 -16.30
CA TYR A 355 -7.53 -68.16 -17.19
C TYR A 355 -6.34 -67.56 -16.43
N LEU A 356 -6.58 -66.52 -15.62
CA LEU A 356 -5.55 -65.89 -14.78
C LEU A 356 -4.89 -66.90 -13.83
N SER A 357 -5.70 -67.76 -13.17
CA SER A 357 -5.16 -68.78 -12.26
C SER A 357 -4.29 -69.80 -13.00
N SER A 358 -4.73 -70.30 -14.16
CA SER A 358 -3.94 -71.24 -14.96
C SER A 358 -2.63 -70.61 -15.44
N PHE A 359 -2.70 -69.39 -15.98
CA PHE A 359 -1.54 -68.65 -16.46
C PHE A 359 -0.51 -68.41 -15.36
N PHE A 360 -0.93 -67.88 -14.21
CA PHE A 360 -0.02 -67.64 -13.08
C PHE A 360 0.54 -68.92 -12.49
N ARG A 361 -0.21 -70.04 -12.50
CA ARG A 361 0.30 -71.33 -12.02
C ARG A 361 1.39 -71.89 -12.93
N VAL A 362 1.20 -71.81 -14.25
CA VAL A 362 2.22 -72.23 -15.23
C VAL A 362 3.44 -71.32 -15.15
N TYR A 363 3.23 -70.01 -15.11
CA TYR A 363 4.31 -69.03 -14.98
C TYR A 363 5.09 -69.23 -13.68
N GLY A 364 4.42 -69.39 -12.54
CA GLY A 364 5.04 -69.65 -11.24
C GLY A 364 5.85 -70.95 -11.21
N THR A 365 5.34 -72.01 -11.86
CA THR A 365 6.08 -73.29 -11.97
C THR A 365 7.35 -73.13 -12.83
N TRP A 366 7.29 -72.33 -13.89
CA TRP A 366 8.45 -72.03 -14.73
C TRP A 366 9.52 -71.22 -13.97
N VAL A 367 9.08 -70.21 -13.21
CA VAL A 367 9.97 -69.41 -12.35
C VAL A 367 10.63 -70.28 -11.28
N ALA A 368 9.88 -71.18 -10.65
CA ALA A 368 10.41 -72.08 -9.61
C ALA A 368 11.40 -73.12 -10.15
N ARG A 369 11.29 -73.54 -11.42
CA ARG A 369 12.24 -74.49 -12.05
C ARG A 369 13.58 -73.85 -12.42
N HIS A 370 13.60 -72.56 -12.72
CA HIS A 370 14.83 -71.85 -13.16
C HIS A 370 15.08 -70.57 -12.34
N PRO A 371 15.28 -70.67 -11.01
CA PRO A 371 15.35 -69.51 -10.13
C PRO A 371 16.57 -68.61 -10.46
N LEU A 372 17.72 -69.20 -10.78
CA LEU A 372 18.93 -68.43 -11.14
C LEU A 372 18.75 -67.62 -12.43
N CYS A 373 18.16 -68.22 -13.48
CA CYS A 373 17.94 -67.51 -14.75
C CYS A 373 16.97 -66.32 -14.58
N VAL A 374 15.90 -66.50 -13.78
CA VAL A 374 14.94 -65.42 -13.52
C VAL A 374 15.57 -64.30 -12.69
N LEU A 375 16.36 -64.65 -11.67
CA LEU A 375 17.11 -63.66 -10.87
C LEU A 375 18.11 -62.89 -11.72
N CYS A 376 18.94 -63.56 -12.52
CA CYS A 376 19.89 -62.90 -13.41
C CYS A 376 19.21 -62.03 -14.46
N SER A 377 18.11 -62.49 -15.06
CA SER A 377 17.33 -61.71 -16.04
C SER A 377 16.70 -60.48 -15.40
N SER A 378 16.10 -60.61 -14.21
CA SER A 378 15.53 -59.49 -13.47
C SER A 378 16.58 -58.43 -13.10
N LEU A 379 17.76 -58.87 -12.63
CA LEU A 379 18.88 -58.00 -12.32
C LEU A 379 19.39 -57.27 -13.58
N ALA A 380 19.53 -57.99 -14.69
CA ALA A 380 19.94 -57.40 -15.96
C ALA A 380 18.94 -56.34 -16.46
N ILE A 381 17.64 -56.59 -16.35
CA ILE A 381 16.59 -55.61 -16.72
C ILE A 381 16.68 -54.37 -15.83
N VAL A 382 16.85 -54.54 -14.52
CA VAL A 382 17.01 -53.41 -13.60
C VAL A 382 18.25 -52.59 -13.95
N LEU A 383 19.39 -53.23 -14.20
CA LEU A 383 20.63 -52.55 -14.60
C LEU A 383 20.45 -51.78 -15.92
N VAL A 384 19.77 -52.35 -16.91
CA VAL A 384 19.48 -51.68 -18.18
C VAL A 384 18.56 -50.47 -17.98
N LEU A 385 17.54 -50.58 -17.13
CA LEU A 385 16.67 -49.45 -16.78
C LEU A 385 17.42 -48.37 -16.01
N CYS A 386 18.35 -48.75 -15.13
CA CYS A 386 19.22 -47.82 -14.41
C CYS A 386 20.17 -47.05 -15.33
N LEU A 387 20.58 -47.59 -16.49
CA LEU A 387 21.36 -46.83 -17.48
C LEU A 387 20.61 -45.58 -17.98
N GLY A 388 19.27 -45.60 -17.99
CA GLY A 388 18.45 -44.44 -18.33
C GLY A 388 18.65 -43.25 -17.38
N LEU A 389 19.11 -43.48 -16.15
CA LEU A 389 19.42 -42.43 -15.18
C LEU A 389 20.69 -41.64 -15.57
N LEU A 390 21.56 -42.19 -16.42
CA LEU A 390 22.75 -41.47 -16.91
C LEU A 390 22.38 -40.30 -17.82
N HIS A 391 21.23 -40.36 -18.49
CA HIS A 391 20.69 -39.28 -19.32
C HIS A 391 19.62 -38.46 -18.59
N PHE A 392 19.47 -38.65 -17.27
CA PHE A 392 18.51 -37.91 -16.49
C PHE A 392 18.97 -36.46 -16.33
N LYS A 393 18.31 -35.56 -17.09
CA LYS A 393 18.53 -34.13 -17.01
C LYS A 393 17.40 -33.50 -16.20
N VAL A 394 17.76 -32.89 -15.07
CA VAL A 394 16.80 -32.14 -14.23
C VAL A 394 16.67 -30.73 -14.78
N GLU A 395 15.46 -30.34 -15.17
CA GLU A 395 15.14 -28.97 -15.53
C GLU A 395 14.89 -28.18 -14.22
N THR A 396 15.84 -27.32 -13.82
CA THR A 396 15.79 -26.55 -12.57
C THR A 396 15.32 -25.10 -12.78
N ARG A 397 14.79 -24.78 -13.95
CA ARG A 397 14.35 -23.41 -14.29
C ARG A 397 12.83 -23.37 -14.38
N PRO A 398 12.15 -22.56 -13.55
CA PRO A 398 10.68 -22.49 -13.51
C PRO A 398 10.06 -21.78 -14.72
N GLU A 399 10.88 -21.22 -15.62
CA GLU A 399 10.44 -20.40 -16.76
C GLU A 399 10.78 -20.97 -18.14
N LYS A 400 10.98 -22.30 -18.25
CA LYS A 400 11.00 -23.00 -19.53
C LYS A 400 9.91 -24.05 -19.62
#